data_AF-A0A7K3CU14-F1
#
_entry.id   AF-A0A7K3CU14-F1
#
_cell.length_a   1.000
_cell.length_b   1.000
_cell.length_c   1.000
_cell.angle_alpha   90.00
_cell.angle_beta   90.00
_cell.angle_gamma   90.00
#
_symmetry.space_group_name_H-M   'P 1'
#
loop_
_entity.id
_entity.type
_entity.pdbx_description
1 polymer ?
#
loop_
_entity_poly.entity_id
_entity_poly.type
_entity_poly.pdbx_seq_one_letter_code
_entity_poly.pdbx_strand_id
1 'polypeptide(L)' 'WPDRLARAVALSAATVVAPVAGEFDAATYEDLLPRVAVTGQVTAA' A
#
# COMPACT_ATOMS: atom_id res chain seq x y z
N TRP A 1 -5.23 9.12 9.02
CA TRP A 1 -5.11 9.15 7.54
C TRP A 1 -3.91 8.35 7.03
N PRO A 2 -2.70 8.43 7.62
CA PRO A 2 -1.52 7.72 7.11
C PRO A 2 -1.69 6.21 7.01
N ASP A 3 -2.29 5.56 8.01
CA ASP A 3 -2.55 4.10 7.97
C ASP A 3 -3.48 3.69 6.82
N ARG A 4 -4.41 4.57 6.45
CA ARG A 4 -5.31 4.33 5.32
C ARG A 4 -4.54 4.36 4.01
N LEU A 5 -3.57 5.27 3.85
CA LEU A 5 -2.69 5.26 2.69
C LEU A 5 -1.79 4.04 2.67
N ALA A 6 -1.19 3.69 3.81
CA ALA A 6 -0.31 2.53 3.89
C ALA A 6 -1.02 1.27 3.39
N ARG A 7 -2.25 1.05 3.86
CA ARG A 7 -3.12 -0.05 3.37
C ARG A 7 -3.43 0.07 1.89
N ALA A 8 -3.81 1.25 1.41
CA ALA A 8 -4.16 1.45 0.00
C ALA A 8 -2.97 1.18 -0.94
N VAL A 9 -1.77 1.65 -0.60
CA VAL A 9 -0.56 1.45 -1.40
C VAL A 9 -0.13 -0.02 -1.38
N ALA A 10 -0.15 -0.67 -0.22
CA ALA A 10 0.17 -2.09 -0.11
C ALA A 10 -0.80 -2.96 -0.92
N LEU A 11 -2.11 -2.67 -0.88
CA LEU A 11 -3.11 -3.35 -1.70
C LEU A 11 -2.86 -3.13 -3.19
N SER A 12 -2.63 -1.88 -3.62
CA SER A 12 -2.33 -1.59 -5.02
C SER A 12 -1.10 -2.37 -5.51
N ALA A 13 -0.03 -2.46 -4.71
CA ALA A 13 1.14 -3.25 -5.06
C ALA A 13 0.83 -4.76 -5.15
N ALA A 14 0.06 -5.30 -4.21
CA ALA A 14 -0.37 -6.70 -4.20
C ALA A 14 -1.29 -7.06 -5.39
N THR A 15 -2.06 -6.10 -5.93
CA THR A 15 -2.86 -6.33 -7.15
C THR A 15 -2.02 -6.49 -8.42
N VAL A 16 -0.83 -5.88 -8.50
CA VAL A 16 0.02 -5.93 -9.69
C VAL A 16 0.57 -7.33 -9.96
N VAL A 17 0.82 -8.10 -8.89
CA VAL A 17 1.34 -9.46 -8.99
C VAL A 17 0.25 -10.53 -9.12
N ALA A 18 -1.02 -10.16 -8.89
CA ALA A 18 -2.14 -11.08 -9.00
C ALA A 18 -2.43 -11.42 -10.48
N PRO A 19 -2.71 -12.69 -10.81
CA PRO A 19 -2.89 -13.12 -12.20
C PRO A 19 -4.23 -12.69 -12.80
N VAL A 20 -5.23 -12.37 -11.96
CA VAL A 20 -6.60 -12.08 -12.37
C VAL A 20 -6.99 -10.67 -11.94
N ALA A 21 -7.65 -9.94 -12.83
CA ALA A 21 -8.16 -8.61 -12.54
C ALA A 21 -9.19 -8.65 -11.39
N GLY A 22 -9.03 -7.75 -10.42
CA GLY A 22 -9.89 -7.66 -9.24
C GLY A 22 -9.39 -8.49 -8.05
N GLU A 23 -8.33 -9.28 -8.21
CA GLU A 23 -7.67 -9.99 -7.12
C GLU A 23 -6.43 -9.23 -6.62
N PHE A 24 -5.96 -9.63 -5.44
CA PHE A 24 -4.66 -9.21 -4.90
C PHE A 24 -4.01 -10.41 -4.21
N ASP A 25 -2.68 -10.43 -4.18
CA ASP A 25 -1.94 -11.44 -3.43
C ASP A 25 -1.85 -11.09 -1.94
N ALA A 26 -2.46 -11.91 -1.07
CA ALA A 26 -2.54 -11.63 0.36
C ALA A 26 -1.18 -11.67 1.07
N ALA A 27 -0.30 -12.61 0.69
CA ALA A 27 1.03 -12.73 1.27
C ALA A 27 1.89 -11.49 0.96
N THR A 28 1.82 -11.00 -0.28
CA THR A 28 2.48 -9.77 -0.71
C THR A 28 1.91 -8.55 0.01
N TYR A 29 0.59 -8.47 0.19
CA TYR A 29 -0.01 -7.39 0.98
C TYR A 29 0.50 -7.37 2.42
N GLU A 30 0.52 -8.52 3.10
CA GLU A 30 0.99 -8.64 4.49
C GLU A 30 2.49 -8.35 4.62
N ASP A 31 3.31 -8.74 3.63
CA ASP A 31 4.75 -8.44 3.60
C ASP A 31 5.04 -6.95 3.35
N LEU A 32 4.26 -6.32 2.47
CA LEU A 32 4.47 -4.93 2.09
C LEU A 32 3.87 -3.93 3.07
N LEU A 33 2.73 -4.24 3.72
CA LEU A 33 2.06 -3.34 4.65
C LEU A 33 2.98 -2.74 5.73
N PRO A 34 3.81 -3.51 6.46
CA PRO A 34 4.71 -2.94 7.46
C PRO A 34 5.89 -2.16 6.85
N ARG A 35 6.11 -2.25 5.54
CA ARG A 35 7.21 -1.57 4.82
C ARG A 35 6.79 -0.22 4.22
N VAL A 36 5.50 0.09 4.16
CA VAL A 36 5.02 1.36 3.61
C VAL A 36 5.21 2.48 4.63
N ALA A 37 6.08 3.44 4.30
CA ALA A 37 6.26 4.67 5.07
C ALA A 37 5.47 5.83 4.45
N VAL A 38 4.64 6.50 5.25
CA VAL A 38 3.89 7.70 4.84
C VAL A 38 4.46 8.91 5.55
N THR A 39 5.07 9.82 4.81
CA THR A 39 5.64 11.06 5.34
C THR A 39 4.74 12.25 5.02
N GLY A 40 4.46 13.08 6.03
CA GLY A 40 3.88 14.40 5.79
C GLY A 40 4.94 15.39 5.33
N GLN A 41 4.60 16.25 4.37
CA GLN A 41 5.37 17.46 4.07
C GLN A 41 4.56 18.65 4.59
N VAL A 42 5.12 19.41 5.52
CA VAL A 42 4.57 20.71 5.90
C VAL A 42 5.45 21.77 5.24
N THR A 43 5.02 22.27 4.09
CA THR A 43 5.62 23.47 3.51
C THR A 43 4.99 24.68 4.20
N ALA A 44 5.77 25.37 5.04
CA ALA A 44 5.38 26.67 5.56
C ALA A 44 5.49 27.73 4.45
N ALA A 45 4.50 28.62 4.38
CA ALA A 45 4.48 29.82 3.53
C ALA A 45 4.85 31.05 4.37
#